data_AF-A0A2P5NCR5-F1
#
_entry.id   AF-A0A2P5NCR5-F1
#
_cell.length_a   1.000
_cell.length_b   1.000
_cell.length_c   1.000
_cell.angle_alpha   90.00
_cell.angle_beta   90.00
_cell.angle_gamma   90.00
#
_symmetry.space_group_name_H-M   'P 1'
#
loop_
_entity.id
_entity.type
_entity.pdbx_description
1 polymer ?
#
loop_
_entity_poly.entity_id
_entity_poly.type
_entity_poly.pdbx_seq_one_letter_code
_entity_poly.pdbx_strand_id
1 'polypeptide(L)'
;VNLLIATDVAARGLHIPDVSHVFNYDLPQDVEDYVHRIGRTARFGASGEAISFICEEYAYSMPDIEDYIGEKVPVLAIEAELLVDDVIKPERREPRERIPHTSKRPQHKPGERDRKPRPHREARSGSATTPSSTSENPQPQETPQSV
;
A
#
# COMPACT_ATOMS: atom_id res chain seq x y z
N VAL A 1 12.74 20.77 0.84
CA VAL A 1 13.15 19.38 1.07
C VAL A 1 12.98 18.68 -0.27
N ASN A 2 14.04 18.09 -0.83
CA ASN A 2 14.00 17.53 -2.20
C ASN A 2 13.94 16.00 -2.21
N LEU A 3 13.95 15.37 -1.03
CA LEU A 3 13.96 13.92 -0.84
C LEU A 3 13.02 13.55 0.30
N LEU A 4 12.18 12.55 0.08
CA LEU A 4 11.36 11.91 1.12
C LEU A 4 11.67 10.42 1.14
N ILE A 5 11.88 9.89 2.35
CA ILE A 5 12.01 8.45 2.59
C ILE A 5 10.75 8.01 3.34
N ALA A 6 10.06 7.00 2.82
CA ALA A 6 8.84 6.47 3.43
C ALA A 6 8.72 4.97 3.18
N THR A 7 8.04 4.28 4.10
CA THR A 7 7.53 2.91 3.93
C THR A 7 6.08 2.95 3.48
N ASP A 8 5.54 1.85 2.93
CA ASP A 8 4.17 1.77 2.39
C ASP A 8 3.08 2.20 3.39
N VAL A 9 3.28 1.98 4.69
CA VAL A 9 2.35 2.42 5.74
C VAL A 9 2.38 3.94 5.91
N ALA A 10 3.56 4.53 5.90
CA ALA A 10 3.77 5.95 6.13
C ALA A 10 3.36 6.80 4.91
N ALA A 11 3.36 6.23 3.70
CA ALA A 11 3.05 6.96 2.46
C ALA A 11 1.54 7.08 2.16
N ARG A 12 0.67 6.33 2.84
CA ARG A 12 -0.78 6.39 2.61
C ARG A 12 -1.34 7.74 3.08
N GLY A 13 -2.11 8.40 2.22
CA GLY A 13 -2.70 9.72 2.49
C GLY A 13 -1.74 10.91 2.27
N LEU A 14 -0.47 10.66 1.91
CA LEU A 14 0.43 11.71 1.45
C LEU A 14 0.25 11.93 -0.06
N HIS A 15 -0.19 13.13 -0.41
CA HIS A 15 -0.16 13.63 -1.78
C HIS A 15 1.02 14.60 -1.91
N ILE A 16 2.01 14.21 -2.70
CA ILE A 16 3.19 15.02 -2.99
C ILE A 16 3.05 15.42 -4.47
N PRO A 17 2.80 16.70 -4.78
CA PRO A 17 2.77 17.14 -6.17
C PRO A 17 4.17 17.03 -6.78
N ASP A 18 4.22 16.82 -8.09
CA ASP A 18 5.44 16.97 -8.91
C ASP A 18 6.62 16.08 -8.50
N VAL A 19 6.36 14.82 -8.13
CA VAL A 19 7.42 13.82 -7.96
C VAL A 19 8.00 13.49 -9.34
N SER A 20 9.29 13.78 -9.53
CA SER A 20 10.00 13.46 -10.79
C SER A 20 10.57 12.05 -10.79
N HIS A 21 11.04 11.57 -9.63
CA HIS A 21 11.68 10.26 -9.49
C HIS A 21 11.11 9.48 -8.32
N VAL A 22 10.90 8.19 -8.52
CA VAL A 22 10.59 7.23 -7.46
C VAL A 22 11.72 6.22 -7.39
N PHE A 23 12.27 6.03 -6.19
CA PHE A 23 13.29 5.03 -5.93
C PHE A 23 12.71 3.93 -5.04
N ASN A 24 12.57 2.72 -5.57
CA ASN A 24 12.29 1.53 -4.77
C ASN A 24 13.62 1.03 -4.21
N TYR A 25 13.88 1.35 -2.94
CA TYR A 25 15.08 0.85 -2.26
C TYR A 25 15.04 -0.68 -2.12
N ASP A 26 13.88 -1.19 -1.71
CA ASP A 26 13.54 -2.61 -1.74
C ASP A 26 12.39 -2.79 -2.75
N LEU A 27 12.57 -3.69 -3.72
CA LEU A 27 11.55 -3.97 -4.73
C LEU A 27 10.33 -4.65 -4.07
N PRO A 28 9.11 -4.13 -4.30
CA PRO A 28 7.87 -4.77 -3.85
C PRO A 28 7.76 -6.21 -4.35
N GLN A 29 7.22 -7.08 -3.50
CA GLN A 29 6.97 -8.48 -3.88
C GLN A 29 5.59 -8.67 -4.54
N ASP A 30 4.72 -7.68 -4.40
CA ASP A 30 3.35 -7.64 -4.91
C ASP A 30 3.26 -6.59 -6.03
N VAL A 31 2.58 -6.94 -7.13
CA VAL A 31 2.55 -6.15 -8.36
C VAL A 31 1.71 -4.87 -8.19
N GLU A 32 0.63 -4.94 -7.41
CA GLU A 32 -0.20 -3.80 -7.09
C GLU A 32 0.60 -2.78 -6.27
N ASP A 33 1.38 -3.24 -5.28
CA ASP A 33 2.25 -2.35 -4.51
C ASP A 33 3.31 -1.66 -5.37
N TYR A 34 3.91 -2.37 -6.34
CA TYR A 34 4.82 -1.76 -7.31
C TYR A 34 4.16 -0.62 -8.08
N VAL A 35 2.98 -0.86 -8.65
CA VAL A 35 2.22 0.14 -9.42
C VAL A 35 1.80 1.32 -8.55
N HIS A 36 1.37 1.07 -7.31
CA HIS A 36 0.99 2.12 -6.36
C HIS A 36 2.16 3.01 -5.93
N ARG A 37 3.38 2.46 -5.89
CA ARG A 37 4.61 3.20 -5.60
C ARG A 37 5.04 4.04 -6.79
N ILE A 38 5.13 3.47 -7.99
CA ILE A 38 5.58 4.22 -9.17
C ILE A 38 4.54 5.24 -9.63
N GLY A 39 3.24 5.02 -9.35
CA GLY A 39 2.15 5.97 -9.60
C GLY A 39 2.24 7.28 -8.81
N ARG A 40 3.33 7.52 -8.07
CA ARG A 40 3.65 8.82 -7.46
C ARG A 40 4.27 9.79 -8.46
N THR A 41 4.98 9.30 -9.48
CA THR A 41 5.58 10.12 -10.54
C THR A 41 4.66 10.22 -11.78
N ALA A 42 5.11 10.96 -12.81
CA ALA A 42 4.47 11.06 -14.13
C ALA A 42 2.96 11.43 -14.12
N ARG A 43 2.57 12.33 -13.23
CA ARG A 43 1.17 12.79 -13.10
C ARG A 43 0.86 13.91 -14.11
N PHE A 44 -0.39 13.97 -14.58
CA PHE A 44 -0.90 15.05 -15.45
C PHE A 44 -0.11 15.27 -16.76
N GLY A 45 0.42 14.20 -17.36
CA GLY A 45 1.17 14.28 -18.61
C GLY A 45 2.62 14.72 -18.46
N ALA A 46 3.11 14.89 -17.23
CA ALA A 46 4.53 15.02 -16.97
C ALA A 46 5.24 13.67 -17.16
N SER A 47 6.52 13.71 -17.57
CA SER A 47 7.39 12.54 -17.53
C SER A 47 7.90 12.29 -16.12
N GLY A 48 8.30 11.05 -15.86
CA GLY A 48 8.79 10.63 -14.56
C GLY A 48 9.56 9.33 -14.68
N GLU A 49 10.52 9.12 -13.77
CA GLU A 49 11.33 7.91 -13.75
C GLU A 49 11.09 7.11 -12.47
N ALA A 50 11.07 5.79 -12.62
CA ALA A 50 11.02 4.85 -11.51
C ALA A 50 12.26 3.95 -11.59
N ILE A 51 13.06 3.96 -10.52
CA ILE A 51 14.30 3.21 -10.42
C ILE A 51 14.14 2.25 -9.25
N SER A 52 14.42 0.97 -9.48
CA SER A 52 14.30 -0.06 -8.45
C SER A 52 15.63 -0.75 -8.27
N PHE A 53 16.07 -0.91 -7.03
CA PHE A 53 17.19 -1.76 -6.70
C PHE A 53 16.71 -3.20 -6.52
N ILE A 54 17.42 -4.12 -7.15
CA ILE A 54 17.07 -5.54 -7.18
C ILE A 54 18.29 -6.32 -6.70
N CYS A 55 18.05 -7.27 -5.82
CA CYS A 55 19.01 -8.28 -5.41
C CYS A 55 18.43 -9.67 -5.66
N GLU A 56 19.21 -10.71 -5.38
CA GLU A 56 18.80 -12.11 -5.57
C GLU A 56 17.48 -12.46 -4.86
N GLU A 57 17.22 -11.85 -3.70
CA GLU A 57 15.97 -12.04 -2.95
C GLU A 57 14.76 -11.46 -3.67
N TYR A 58 14.92 -10.30 -4.34
CA TYR A 58 13.81 -9.58 -4.95
C TYR A 58 13.58 -9.91 -6.42
N ALA A 59 14.56 -10.53 -7.09
CA ALA A 59 14.48 -10.87 -8.51
C ALA A 59 13.30 -11.80 -8.86
N TYR A 60 12.79 -12.58 -7.90
CA TYR A 60 11.69 -13.52 -8.11
C TYR A 60 10.36 -12.85 -8.48
N SER A 61 10.11 -11.63 -8.00
CA SER A 61 8.87 -10.88 -8.31
C SER A 61 8.95 -10.12 -9.64
N MET A 62 10.13 -10.03 -10.25
CA MET A 62 10.33 -9.25 -11.47
C MET A 62 9.49 -9.79 -12.65
N PRO A 63 9.42 -11.11 -12.93
CA PRO A 63 8.59 -11.62 -14.02
C PRO A 63 7.12 -11.24 -13.87
N ASP A 64 6.56 -11.38 -12.67
CA ASP A 64 5.16 -11.05 -12.39
C ASP A 64 4.89 -9.55 -12.58
N ILE A 65 5.83 -8.69 -12.14
CA ILE A 65 5.75 -7.24 -12.35
C ILE A 65 5.78 -6.90 -13.83
N GLU A 66 6.74 -7.45 -14.59
CA GLU A 66 6.88 -7.20 -16.03
C GLU A 66 5.64 -7.66 -16.82
N ASP A 67 5.11 -8.83 -16.47
CA ASP A 67 3.90 -9.37 -17.08
C ASP A 67 2.68 -8.49 -16.76
N TYR A 68 2.60 -7.95 -15.55
CA TYR A 68 1.52 -7.04 -15.14
C TYR A 68 1.58 -5.69 -15.86
N ILE A 69 2.76 -5.08 -15.97
CA ILE A 69 2.93 -3.78 -16.67
C ILE A 69 2.93 -3.93 -18.20
N GLY A 70 3.14 -5.16 -18.70
CA GLY A 70 3.11 -5.49 -20.12
C GLY A 70 4.39 -5.15 -20.89
N GLU A 71 5.48 -4.84 -20.19
CA GLU A 71 6.78 -4.51 -20.79
C GLU A 71 7.94 -5.01 -19.93
N LYS A 72 9.10 -5.20 -20.56
CA LYS A 72 10.34 -5.57 -19.87
C LYS A 72 11.00 -4.33 -19.28
N VAL A 73 11.43 -4.42 -18.02
CA VAL A 73 12.13 -3.33 -17.35
C VAL A 73 13.62 -3.42 -17.70
N PRO A 74 14.24 -2.35 -18.24
CA PRO A 74 15.66 -2.34 -18.52
C PRO A 74 16.49 -2.56 -17.24
N VAL A 75 17.34 -3.58 -17.24
CA VAL A 75 18.26 -3.87 -16.14
C VAL A 75 19.62 -3.26 -16.44
N LEU A 76 20.11 -2.44 -15.51
CA LEU A 76 21.45 -1.85 -15.56
C LEU A 76 22.33 -2.51 -14.51
N ALA A 77 23.54 -2.90 -14.89
CA ALA A 77 24.55 -3.36 -13.94
C ALA A 77 25.05 -2.17 -13.10
N ILE A 78 25.34 -2.42 -11.82
CA ILE A 78 25.96 -1.43 -10.95
C ILE A 78 27.47 -1.44 -11.25
N GLU A 79 27.91 -0.46 -12.02
CA GLU A 79 29.32 -0.20 -12.28
C GLU A 79 29.96 0.56 -11.11
N ALA A 80 31.29 0.47 -10.96
CA ALA A 80 32.01 1.11 -9.86
C ALA A 80 31.82 2.63 -9.84
N GLU A 81 31.64 3.25 -11.00
CA GLU A 81 31.43 4.69 -11.16
C GLU A 81 30.07 5.18 -10.61
N LEU A 82 29.10 4.28 -10.43
CA LEU A 82 27.81 4.60 -9.83
C LEU A 82 27.85 4.58 -8.29
N LEU A 83 28.91 4.00 -7.72
CA LEU A 83 29.09 3.93 -6.29
C LEU A 83 29.73 5.22 -5.78
N VAL A 84 29.26 5.67 -4.61
CA VAL A 84 29.83 6.84 -3.94
C VAL A 84 31.02 6.38 -3.11
N ASP A 85 32.19 6.94 -3.36
CA ASP A 85 33.42 6.59 -2.61
C ASP A 85 33.30 6.95 -1.12
N ASP A 86 32.65 8.08 -0.81
CA ASP A 86 32.53 8.63 0.54
C ASP A 86 31.13 8.39 1.13
N VAL A 87 30.87 7.16 1.59
CA VAL A 87 29.65 6.86 2.35
C VAL A 87 29.79 7.39 3.78
N ILE A 88 29.20 8.55 4.05
CA ILE A 88 29.06 9.07 5.42
C ILE A 88 28.07 8.18 6.17
N LYS A 89 28.58 7.23 6.95
CA LYS A 89 27.75 6.40 7.82
C LYS A 89 27.06 7.31 8.85
N PRO A 90 25.71 7.32 8.91
CA PRO A 90 25.02 8.15 9.88
C PRO A 90 25.41 7.71 11.29
N GLU A 91 25.67 8.67 12.18
CA GLU A 91 25.88 8.36 13.59
C GLU A 91 24.67 7.61 14.12
N ARG A 92 24.93 6.46 14.77
CA ARG A 92 23.88 5.67 15.40
C ARG A 92 23.22 6.54 16.45
N ARG A 93 21.94 6.90 16.24
CA ARG A 93 21.17 7.60 17.27
C ARG A 93 21.10 6.71 18.50
N GLU A 94 21.64 7.19 19.61
CA GLU A 94 21.48 6.54 20.90
C GLU A 94 19.98 6.35 21.19
N PRO A 95 19.55 5.17 21.67
CA PRO A 95 18.16 4.96 22.06
C PRO A 95 17.75 6.05 23.04
N ARG A 96 16.73 6.85 22.68
CA ARG A 96 16.17 7.83 23.63
C ARG A 96 15.74 7.06 24.88
N GLU A 97 16.30 7.44 26.04
CA GLU A 97 15.83 6.94 27.32
C GLU A 97 14.32 7.16 27.40
N ARG A 98 13.56 6.08 27.59
CA ARG A 98 12.12 6.16 27.78
C ARG A 98 11.88 6.91 29.08
N ILE A 99 11.47 8.17 28.98
CA ILE A 99 11.02 8.94 30.15
C ILE A 99 9.88 8.13 30.79
N PRO A 100 9.99 7.71 32.06
CA PRO A 100 8.91 7.01 32.72
C PRO A 100 7.69 7.94 32.75
N HIS A 101 6.67 7.60 31.98
CA HIS A 101 5.38 8.26 32.11
C HIS A 101 4.80 7.88 33.47
N THR A 102 5.03 8.70 34.48
CA THR A 102 4.34 8.64 35.77
C THR A 102 2.88 8.98 35.51
N SER A 103 2.11 7.99 35.08
CA SER A 103 0.67 8.10 34.96
C SER A 103 0.09 8.18 36.37
N LYS A 104 -0.04 9.41 36.89
CA LYS A 104 -1.01 9.70 37.95
C LYS A 104 -2.40 9.50 37.35
N ARG A 105 -2.85 8.25 37.22
CA ARG A 105 -4.26 7.95 36.98
C ARG A 105 -5.03 8.45 38.21
N PRO A 106 -6.03 9.34 38.06
CA PRO A 106 -6.93 9.65 39.15
C PRO A 106 -7.65 8.35 39.55
N GLN A 107 -7.54 7.94 40.81
CA GLN A 107 -8.35 6.84 41.36
C GLN A 107 -9.81 7.30 41.35
N HIS A 108 -10.59 6.86 40.37
CA HIS A 108 -12.03 7.03 40.38
C HIS A 108 -12.60 6.08 41.45
N LYS A 109 -13.14 6.65 42.55
CA LYS A 109 -13.90 5.88 43.55
C LYS A 109 -15.11 5.23 42.84
N PRO A 110 -15.48 3.99 43.15
CA PRO A 110 -16.68 3.39 42.58
C PRO A 110 -17.91 4.10 43.16
N GLY A 111 -18.51 4.99 42.35
CA GLY A 111 -19.83 5.54 42.61
C GLY A 111 -20.90 4.51 42.27
N GLU A 112 -21.75 4.25 43.24
CA GLU A 112 -22.95 3.42 43.22
C GLU A 112 -23.81 3.73 41.99
N ARG A 113 -23.90 2.78 41.04
CA ARG A 113 -24.78 2.89 39.87
C ARG A 113 -26.10 2.22 40.17
N ASP A 114 -27.11 3.04 40.36
CA ASP A 114 -28.53 2.68 40.32
C ASP A 114 -28.83 1.77 39.12
N ARG A 115 -29.25 0.54 39.42
CA ARG A 115 -29.71 -0.44 38.43
C ARG A 115 -31.16 -0.11 38.06
N LYS A 116 -31.37 0.57 36.93
CA LYS A 116 -32.68 0.52 36.24
C LYS A 116 -32.69 -0.63 35.23
N PRO A 117 -33.64 -1.57 35.30
CA PRO A 117 -33.72 -2.68 34.37
C PRO A 117 -34.23 -2.20 33.00
N ARG A 118 -33.56 -2.60 31.92
CA ARG A 118 -34.05 -2.44 30.55
C ARG A 118 -35.01 -3.59 30.21
N PRO A 119 -36.12 -3.34 29.48
CA PRO A 119 -37.09 -4.37 29.15
C PRO A 119 -36.55 -5.32 28.07
N HIS A 120 -36.85 -6.60 28.28
CA HIS A 120 -36.50 -7.75 27.44
C HIS A 120 -37.29 -7.67 26.13
N ARG A 121 -36.60 -7.66 24.97
CA ARG A 121 -37.24 -7.89 23.67
C ARG A 121 -37.07 -9.35 23.30
N GLU A 122 -38.19 -10.05 23.18
CA GLU A 122 -38.28 -11.46 22.80
C GLU A 122 -37.68 -11.72 21.41
N ALA A 123 -36.92 -12.81 21.33
CA ALA A 123 -36.47 -13.39 20.07
C ALA A 123 -37.66 -14.05 19.38
N ARG A 124 -38.06 -13.55 18.20
CA ARG A 124 -38.92 -14.28 17.28
C ARG A 124 -38.07 -15.00 16.25
N SER A 125 -38.02 -16.33 16.41
CA SER A 125 -37.72 -17.30 15.37
C SER A 125 -38.70 -17.14 14.20
N GLY A 126 -38.18 -17.08 12.97
CA GLY A 126 -38.97 -17.03 11.75
C GLY A 126 -38.16 -17.48 10.56
N SER A 127 -38.34 -18.75 10.20
CA SER A 127 -37.95 -19.39 8.95
C SER A 127 -38.74 -18.82 7.75
N ALA A 128 -38.07 -18.48 6.65
CA ALA A 128 -38.63 -18.49 5.29
C ALA A 128 -37.46 -18.39 4.28
N THR A 129 -37.16 -19.44 3.53
CA THR A 129 -37.67 -19.72 2.17
C THR A 129 -37.21 -18.67 1.15
N THR A 130 -36.09 -18.96 0.47
CA THR A 130 -35.69 -18.31 -0.77
C THR A 130 -36.44 -18.95 -1.95
N PRO A 131 -37.18 -18.19 -2.76
CA PRO A 131 -37.68 -18.68 -4.03
C PRO A 131 -36.64 -18.48 -5.15
N SER A 132 -36.63 -19.43 -6.06
CA SER A 132 -35.99 -19.43 -7.37
C SER A 132 -36.52 -18.32 -8.29
N SER A 133 -35.64 -17.74 -9.13
CA SER A 133 -36.05 -17.15 -10.40
C SER A 133 -34.99 -17.36 -11.48
N THR A 134 -35.31 -18.27 -12.39
CA THR A 134 -34.75 -18.44 -13.72
C THR A 134 -35.26 -17.32 -14.64
N SER A 135 -34.37 -16.71 -15.42
CA SER A 135 -34.55 -16.13 -16.77
C SER A 135 -33.31 -15.28 -17.06
N GLU A 136 -32.75 -15.12 -18.25
CA GLU A 136 -32.84 -15.73 -19.57
C GLU A 136 -31.73 -14.99 -20.34
N ASN A 137 -30.88 -15.72 -21.05
CA ASN A 137 -29.66 -15.22 -21.67
C ASN A 137 -29.96 -14.74 -23.11
N PRO A 138 -29.69 -13.49 -23.51
CA PRO A 138 -29.71 -13.10 -24.92
C PRO A 138 -28.34 -13.31 -25.58
N GLN A 139 -28.37 -13.96 -26.74
CA GLN A 139 -27.25 -14.27 -27.65
C GLN A 139 -26.43 -13.03 -28.08
N PRO A 140 -25.13 -13.19 -28.43
CA PRO A 140 -24.31 -12.12 -29.02
C PRO A 140 -24.71 -11.85 -30.48
N GLN A 141 -24.84 -10.58 -30.85
CA GLN A 141 -25.02 -10.15 -32.24
C GLN A 141 -23.66 -10.06 -32.96
N GLU A 142 -23.58 -10.70 -34.13
CA GLU A 142 -22.46 -10.59 -35.06
C GLU A 142 -22.39 -9.18 -35.68
N THR A 143 -21.17 -8.64 -35.78
CA THR A 143 -20.86 -7.47 -36.61
C THR A 143 -20.31 -7.94 -37.96
N PRO A 144 -20.86 -7.50 -39.11
CA PRO A 144 -20.27 -7.81 -40.41
C PRO A 144 -19.10 -6.87 -40.74
N GLN A 145 -18.04 -7.45 -41.28
CA GLN A 145 -16.95 -6.76 -41.98
C GLN A 145 -17.41 -6.21 -43.35
N SER A 146 -16.90 -5.04 -43.74
CA SER A 146 -16.65 -4.48 -45.09
C SER A 146 -16.21 -3.01 -44.85
N VAL A 147 -15.12 -2.43 -45.38
CA VAL A 147 -14.33 -2.60 -46.62
C VAL A 147 -12.90 -2.11 -46.33
#